data_AF-A0A7W7GJI3-F1
#
_entry.id   AF-A0A7W7GJI3-F1
#
_cell.length_a   1.000
_cell.length_b   1.000
_cell.length_c   1.000
_cell.angle_alpha   90.00
_cell.angle_beta   90.00
_cell.angle_gamma   90.00
#
_symmetry.space_group_name_H-M   'P 1'
#
loop_
_entity.id
_entity.type
_entity.pdbx_description
1 polymer ?
#
loop_
_entity_poly.entity_id
_entity_poly.type
_entity_poly.pdbx_seq_one_letter_code
_entity_poly.pdbx_strand_id
1 'polypeptide(L)' 'MDMNNPHDVGAAFWAQALGFTISEEPPLPDSPLGRVRAFTARYGEEALKPEHIKAAQEGRPLLP' A
#
# COMPACT_ATOMS: atom_id res chain seq x y z
N MET A 1 7.62 -12.60 -4.98
CA MET A 1 7.64 -13.05 -3.58
C MET A 1 8.77 -14.07 -3.39
N ASP A 2 9.48 -14.04 -2.26
CA ASP A 2 10.57 -14.98 -1.93
C ASP A 2 10.11 -16.00 -0.87
N MET A 3 9.94 -17.26 -1.29
CA MET A 3 9.48 -18.34 -0.40
C MET A 3 10.54 -18.85 0.58
N ASN A 4 11.76 -18.30 0.56
CA ASN A 4 12.75 -18.51 1.60
C ASN A 4 12.70 -17.43 2.70
N ASN A 5 11.94 -16.35 2.50
CA ASN A 5 11.71 -15.32 3.50
C ASN A 5 10.51 -15.71 4.39
N PRO A 6 10.68 -15.85 5.72
CA PRO A 6 9.60 -16.26 6.61
C PRO A 6 8.40 -15.31 6.61
N HIS A 7 8.60 -14.03 6.30
CA HIS A 7 7.51 -13.05 6.21
C HIS A 7 6.63 -13.28 4.98
N ASP A 8 7.24 -13.56 3.84
CA ASP A 8 6.57 -13.83 2.58
C ASP A 8 5.77 -15.13 2.68
N VAL A 9 6.37 -16.17 3.27
CA VAL A 9 5.68 -17.44 3.58
C VAL A 9 4.48 -17.22 4.49
N GLY A 10 4.64 -16.43 5.56
CA GLY A 10 3.57 -16.12 6.49
C GLY A 10 2.42 -15.35 5.82
N ALA A 11 2.75 -14.37 4.97
CA ALA A 11 1.76 -13.63 4.20
C ALA A 11 1.00 -14.55 3.23
N ALA A 12 1.71 -15.40 2.48
CA ALA A 12 1.10 -16.35 1.55
C ALA A 12 0.15 -17.33 2.27
N PHE A 13 0.57 -17.86 3.43
CA PHE A 13 -0.27 -18.73 4.26
C PHE A 13 -1.57 -18.04 4.66
N TRP A 14 -1.52 -16.83 5.20
CA TRP A 14 -2.71 -16.12 5.64
C TRP A 14 -3.61 -15.68 4.49
N ALA A 15 -3.03 -15.28 3.35
CA ALA A 15 -3.80 -15.00 2.15
C ALA A 15 -4.62 -16.23 1.73
N GLN A 16 -4.00 -17.41 1.70
CA GLN A 16 -4.70 -18.65 1.37
C GLN A 16 -5.75 -19.02 2.43
N ALA A 17 -5.41 -18.95 3.72
CA ALA A 17 -6.32 -19.29 4.82
C ALA A 17 -7.56 -18.39 4.88
N LEU A 18 -7.43 -17.12 4.50
CA LEU A 18 -8.51 -16.12 4.53
C LEU A 18 -9.20 -15.92 3.18
N GLY A 19 -8.77 -16.62 2.12
CA GLY A 19 -9.33 -16.49 0.78
C GLY A 19 -8.96 -15.17 0.07
N PHE A 20 -7.86 -14.54 0.45
CA PHE A 20 -7.32 -13.34 -0.21
C PHE A 20 -6.25 -13.70 -1.25
N THR A 21 -5.97 -12.75 -2.14
CA THR A 21 -4.86 -12.82 -3.11
C THR A 21 -3.86 -11.73 -2.78
N ILE A 22 -2.57 -12.05 -2.82
CA ILE A 22 -1.50 -11.05 -2.72
C ILE A 22 -1.19 -10.57 -4.13
N SER A 23 -1.33 -9.27 -4.36
CA SER A 23 -0.95 -8.66 -5.64
C SER A 23 0.50 -8.20 -5.60
N GLU A 24 1.26 -8.54 -6.64
CA GLU A 24 2.60 -8.00 -6.91
C GLU A 24 2.57 -6.84 -7.92
N GLU A 25 1.41 -6.57 -8.51
CA GLU A 25 1.22 -5.49 -9.46
C GLU A 25 1.22 -4.12 -8.75
N PRO A 26 1.53 -3.03 -9.48
CA PRO A 26 1.34 -1.69 -8.95
C PRO A 26 -0.10 -1.51 -8.43
N PRO A 27 -0.28 -0.84 -7.28
CA PRO A 27 -1.63 -0.59 -6.77
C PRO A 27 -2.39 0.28 -7.75
N LEU A 28 -3.70 0.04 -7.87
CA LEU A 28 -4.58 0.86 -8.70
C LEU A 28 -4.39 2.34 -8.37
N PRO A 29 -4.24 3.24 -9.37
CA PRO A 29 -3.93 4.65 -9.12
C PRO A 29 -4.89 5.34 -8.15
N ASP A 30 -6.17 5.01 -8.25
CA ASP A 30 -7.23 5.63 -7.43
C ASP A 30 -7.43 4.97 -6.06
N SER A 31 -6.76 3.84 -5.81
CA SER A 31 -6.77 3.20 -4.49
C SER A 31 -6.06 4.08 -3.45
N PRO A 32 -6.37 3.93 -2.14
CA PRO A 32 -5.65 4.68 -1.10
C PRO A 32 -4.13 4.55 -1.20
N LEU A 33 -3.61 3.36 -1.45
CA LEU A 33 -2.17 3.12 -1.59
C LEU A 33 -1.61 3.73 -2.90
N GLY A 34 -2.37 3.68 -3.99
CA GLY A 34 -2.01 4.34 -5.26
C GLY A 34 -1.85 5.84 -5.10
N ARG A 35 -2.78 6.49 -4.39
CA ARG A 35 -2.73 7.93 -4.10
C ARG A 35 -1.54 8.31 -3.21
N VAL A 36 -1.25 7.52 -2.19
CA VAL A 36 -0.06 7.73 -1.32
C VAL A 36 1.23 7.60 -2.13
N ARG A 37 1.35 6.57 -2.98
CA ARG A 37 2.51 6.41 -3.87
C ARG A 37 2.68 7.58 -4.84
N ALA A 38 1.59 8.08 -5.41
CA ALA A 38 1.62 9.25 -6.28
C ALA A 38 2.09 10.52 -5.54
N PHE A 39 1.66 10.68 -4.28
CA PHE A 39 2.09 11.79 -3.43
C PHE A 39 3.60 11.72 -3.10
N THR A 40 4.09 10.56 -2.65
CA THR A 40 5.51 10.40 -2.29
C THR A 40 6.43 10.47 -3.49
N ALA A 41 5.99 10.00 -4.67
CA ALA A 41 6.73 10.17 -5.91
C ALA A 41 6.92 11.65 -6.28
N ARG A 42 6.00 12.54 -5.88
CA ARG A 42 6.05 13.97 -6.19
C ARG A 42 6.77 14.80 -5.13
N TYR A 43 6.57 14.49 -3.86
CA TYR A 43 7.03 15.32 -2.74
C TYR A 43 8.11 14.66 -1.86
N GLY A 44 8.45 13.40 -2.15
CA GLY A 44 9.35 12.59 -1.32
C GLY A 44 8.63 11.88 -0.18
N GLU A 45 9.24 10.81 0.33
CA GLU A 45 8.70 10.05 1.47
C GLU A 45 8.69 10.86 2.76
N GLU A 46 9.67 11.76 2.95
CA GLU A 46 9.76 12.65 4.12
C GLU A 46 8.58 13.63 4.25
N ALA A 47 7.86 13.89 3.16
CA ALA A 47 6.66 14.71 3.17
C ALA A 47 5.42 13.93 3.63
N LEU A 48 5.50 12.60 3.75
CA LEU A 48 4.37 11.76 4.12
C LEU A 48 4.10 11.88 5.62
N LYS A 49 2.88 12.30 5.97
CA LYS A 49 2.41 12.40 7.35
C LYS A 49 1.24 11.45 7.59
N PRO A 50 0.97 11.06 8.85
CA PRO A 50 -0.17 10.19 9.18
C PRO A 50 -1.52 10.72 8.65
N GLU A 51 -1.69 12.04 8.54
CA GLU A 51 -2.89 12.68 8.00
C GLU A 51 -3.12 12.34 6.52
N HIS A 52 -2.05 12.09 5.75
CA HIS A 52 -2.14 11.70 4.35
C HIS A 52 -2.67 10.27 4.19
N ILE A 53 -2.32 9.38 5.12
CA ILE A 53 -2.86 8.02 5.15
C ILE A 53 -4.36 8.05 5.43
N LYS A 54 -4.77 8.86 6.42
CA LYS A 54 -6.18 9.05 6.73
C LYS A 54 -6.95 9.69 5.57
N ALA A 55 -6.38 10.72 4.94
CA ALA A 55 -6.98 11.35 3.77
C ALA A 55 -7.14 10.35 2.61
N ALA A 56 -6.14 9.51 2.36
CA ALA A 56 -6.19 8.48 1.32
C ALA A 56 -7.29 7.44 1.60
N GLN A 57 -7.43 6.98 2.85
CA GLN A 57 -8.48 6.05 3.28
C GLN A 57 -9.89 6.64 3.12
N GLU A 58 -10.04 7.92 3.43
CA GLU A 58 -11.31 8.66 3.31
C GLU A 58 -11.58 9.16 1.87
N GLY A 59 -10.69 8.86 0.92
CA GLY A 59 -10.81 9.31 -0.46
C GLY A 59 -10.63 10.82 -0.66
N ARG A 60 -10.10 11.53 0.35
CA ARG A 60 -9.81 12.97 0.32
C ARG A 60 -8.48 13.28 -0.39
N PRO A 61 -8.28 14.50 -0.89
CA PRO A 61 -7.00 14.92 -1.46
C PRO A 61 -5.85 14.89 -0.44
N LEU A 62 -4.65 14.51 -0.88
CA LEU A 62 -3.42 14.60 -0.09
C LEU A 62 -2.78 15.97 -0.35
N LEU A 63 -2.75 16.82 0.68
CA LEU A 63 -2.20 18.16 0.61
C LEU A 63 -0.69 18.15 0.94
N PRO A 64 0.13 19.04 0.35
CA PRO A 64 1.56 19.14 0.68
C PRO A 64 1.82 19.58 2.14
#